data_AF-A0A372YV03-F1
#
_entry.id   AF-A0A372YV03-F1
#
_cell.length_a   1.000
_cell.length_b   1.000
_cell.length_c   1.000
_cell.angle_alpha   90.00
_cell.angle_beta   90.00
_cell.angle_gamma   90.00
#
_symmetry.space_group_name_H-M   'P 1'
#
loop_
_entity.id
_entity.type
_entity.pdbx_description
1 polymer ?
#
loop_
_entity_poly.entity_id
_entity_poly.type
_entity_poly.pdbx_seq_one_letter_code
_entity_poly.pdbx_strand_id
1 'polypeptide(L)'
;MSDCYADKLKQSYSKFDYPLNDGIISKIALFYNMKLELNQSNILYFDVKKIKKYSPEAMQKVAVKLKVNKVIYLADIHPGYLTVWLDEREQVWADYDNLVYYYGSDIFSGVQNIVSGNVLETINLVSNNER
;
A
#
# COMPACT_ATOMS: atom_id res chain seq x y z
N MET A 1 -9.77 7.43 21.65
CA MET A 1 -10.36 7.31 20.29
C MET A 1 -9.42 6.60 19.30
N SER A 2 -8.10 6.87 19.32
CA SER A 2 -7.10 6.15 18.52
C SER A 2 -7.10 4.63 18.75
N ASP A 3 -7.26 4.20 20.01
CA ASP A 3 -7.22 2.76 20.38
C ASP A 3 -8.29 1.92 19.67
N CYS A 4 -9.48 2.48 19.43
CA CYS A 4 -10.56 1.81 18.71
C CYS A 4 -10.23 1.58 17.22
N TYR A 5 -9.39 2.42 16.60
CA TYR A 5 -8.97 2.25 15.21
C TYR A 5 -7.79 1.30 15.10
N ALA A 6 -6.83 1.38 16.02
CA ALA A 6 -5.70 0.46 16.09
C ALA A 6 -6.16 -1.01 16.22
N ASP A 7 -7.14 -1.28 17.09
CA ASP A 7 -7.69 -2.63 17.25
C ASP A 7 -8.40 -3.14 15.98
N LYS A 8 -9.17 -2.27 15.31
CA LYS A 8 -9.82 -2.60 14.03
C LYS A 8 -8.80 -2.89 12.93
N LEU A 9 -7.70 -2.16 12.89
CA LEU A 9 -6.61 -2.40 11.95
C LEU A 9 -5.94 -3.73 12.23
N LYS A 10 -5.55 -3.99 13.49
CA LYS A 10 -4.98 -5.28 13.92
C LYS A 10 -5.89 -6.43 13.52
N GLN A 11 -7.19 -6.33 13.79
CA GLN A 11 -8.17 -7.35 13.41
C GLN A 11 -8.31 -7.49 11.88
N SER A 12 -8.30 -6.39 11.13
CA SER A 12 -8.48 -6.42 9.67
C SER A 12 -7.29 -7.08 8.96
N TYR A 13 -6.08 -6.85 9.49
CA TYR A 13 -4.87 -7.40 8.92
C TYR A 13 -4.42 -8.74 9.52
N SER A 14 -5.03 -9.21 10.63
CA SER A 14 -4.58 -10.42 11.34
C SER A 14 -4.59 -11.70 10.50
N LYS A 15 -5.36 -11.73 9.41
CA LYS A 15 -5.40 -12.86 8.47
C LYS A 15 -4.19 -12.94 7.53
N PHE A 16 -3.35 -11.92 7.50
CA PHE A 16 -2.13 -11.91 6.69
C PHE A 16 -0.93 -12.20 7.57
N ASP A 17 -0.02 -13.02 7.06
CA ASP A 17 1.28 -13.25 7.69
C ASP A 17 2.20 -12.05 7.44
N TYR A 18 1.95 -10.93 8.13
CA TYR A 18 2.72 -9.69 8.07
C TYR A 18 3.15 -9.25 9.48
N PRO A 19 4.40 -8.79 9.70
CA PRO A 19 4.92 -8.43 11.02
C PRO A 19 4.35 -7.10 11.55
N LEU A 20 3.06 -7.06 11.87
CA LEU A 20 2.40 -5.90 12.45
C LEU A 20 2.86 -5.68 13.89
N ASN A 21 3.64 -4.63 14.11
CA ASN A 21 3.94 -4.10 15.43
C ASN A 21 3.09 -2.85 15.73
N ASP A 22 3.04 -2.44 16.99
CA ASP A 22 2.25 -1.28 17.43
C ASP A 22 2.69 0.04 16.76
N GLY A 23 3.97 0.16 16.39
CA GLY A 23 4.49 1.30 15.65
C GLY A 23 3.87 1.42 14.25
N ILE A 24 3.88 0.33 13.48
CA ILE A 24 3.26 0.26 12.14
C ILE A 24 1.76 0.53 12.23
N ILE A 25 1.06 -0.12 13.17
CA ILE A 25 -0.37 0.08 13.37
C ILE A 25 -0.67 1.55 13.69
N SER A 26 0.11 2.18 14.57
CA SER A 26 -0.08 3.60 14.92
C SER A 26 0.11 4.52 13.72
N LYS A 27 1.11 4.25 12.87
CA LYS A 27 1.34 5.00 11.63
C LYS A 27 0.16 4.86 10.65
N ILE A 28 -0.33 3.64 10.43
CA ILE A 28 -1.49 3.39 9.55
C ILE A 28 -2.76 4.03 10.13
N ALA A 29 -2.94 4.00 11.45
CA ALA A 29 -4.11 4.56 12.13
C ALA A 29 -4.25 6.07 11.93
N LEU A 30 -3.14 6.80 11.75
CA LEU A 30 -3.18 8.24 11.43
C LEU A 30 -3.89 8.52 10.12
N PHE A 31 -3.84 7.60 9.16
CA PHE A 31 -4.47 7.72 7.85
C PHE A 31 -5.83 7.04 7.76
N TYR A 32 -6.36 6.47 8.85
CA TYR A 32 -7.58 5.67 8.85
C TYR A 32 -8.76 6.38 8.18
N ASN A 33 -9.26 5.86 7.06
CA ASN A 33 -10.35 6.43 6.24
C ASN A 33 -10.09 7.86 5.72
N MET A 34 -8.84 8.33 5.73
CA MET A 34 -8.49 9.64 5.16
C MET A 34 -8.55 9.62 3.63
N LYS A 35 -8.89 10.78 3.06
CA LYS A 35 -8.81 11.08 1.62
C LYS A 35 -7.86 12.25 1.45
N LEU A 36 -6.84 12.10 0.62
CA LEU A 36 -5.89 13.15 0.29
C LEU A 36 -6.00 13.43 -1.21
N GLU A 37 -6.13 14.71 -1.56
CA GLU A 37 -6.13 15.13 -2.96
C GLU A 37 -4.71 14.99 -3.55
N LEU A 38 -4.63 14.43 -4.74
CA LEU A 38 -3.43 14.22 -5.52
C LEU A 38 -3.59 14.98 -6.83
N ASN A 39 -2.80 16.04 -7.01
CA ASN A 39 -3.02 16.98 -8.11
C ASN A 39 -4.51 17.42 -8.19
N GLN A 40 -4.98 17.94 -9.32
CA GLN A 40 -6.35 18.47 -9.44
C GLN A 40 -7.43 17.41 -9.70
N SER A 41 -7.09 16.12 -9.80
CA SER A 41 -8.03 15.09 -10.29
C SER A 41 -7.96 13.73 -9.60
N ASN A 42 -6.88 13.42 -8.89
CA ASN A 42 -6.71 12.12 -8.25
C ASN A 42 -6.92 12.25 -6.72
N ILE A 43 -7.31 11.14 -6.07
CA ILE A 43 -7.50 11.06 -4.62
C ILE A 43 -6.83 9.79 -4.10
N LEU A 44 -5.91 9.94 -3.15
CA LEU A 44 -5.40 8.85 -2.33
C LEU A 44 -6.40 8.56 -1.22
N TYR A 45 -6.95 7.35 -1.19
CA TYR A 45 -7.98 6.94 -0.25
C TYR A 45 -7.54 5.73 0.57
N PHE A 46 -7.43 5.93 1.89
CA PHE A 46 -7.07 4.90 2.85
C PHE A 46 -8.30 4.13 3.33
N ASP A 47 -8.89 3.32 2.43
CA ASP A 47 -10.11 2.55 2.73
C ASP A 47 -9.80 1.18 3.34
N VAL A 48 -9.66 1.17 4.66
CA VAL A 48 -9.38 -0.04 5.44
C VAL A 48 -10.42 -1.15 5.20
N LYS A 49 -11.65 -0.82 4.80
CA LYS A 49 -12.68 -1.84 4.52
C LYS A 49 -12.31 -2.70 3.31
N LYS A 50 -11.51 -2.19 2.37
CA LYS A 50 -11.08 -2.95 1.19
C LYS A 50 -10.13 -4.09 1.50
N ILE A 51 -9.44 -4.05 2.64
CA ILE A 51 -8.62 -5.17 3.13
C ILE A 51 -9.40 -6.49 3.14
N LYS A 52 -10.71 -6.44 3.43
CA LYS A 52 -11.58 -7.61 3.45
C LYS A 52 -11.67 -8.32 2.09
N LYS A 53 -11.45 -7.60 0.99
CA LYS A 53 -11.51 -8.14 -0.39
C LYS A 53 -10.29 -8.97 -0.77
N TYR A 54 -9.18 -8.82 -0.07
CA TYR A 54 -7.94 -9.52 -0.39
C TYR A 54 -7.82 -10.83 0.38
N SER A 55 -7.48 -11.89 -0.32
CA SER A 55 -7.08 -13.16 0.29
C SER A 55 -5.57 -13.18 0.57
N PRO A 56 -5.08 -14.06 1.46
CA PRO A 56 -3.64 -14.25 1.66
C PRO A 56 -2.89 -14.59 0.35
N GLU A 57 -3.49 -15.40 -0.52
CA GLU A 57 -2.90 -15.80 -1.80
C GLU A 57 -2.78 -14.60 -2.76
N ALA A 58 -3.76 -13.68 -2.73
CA ALA A 58 -3.68 -12.45 -3.51
C ALA A 58 -2.52 -11.57 -3.04
N MET A 59 -2.32 -11.44 -1.72
CA MET A 59 -1.18 -10.69 -1.17
C MET A 59 0.16 -11.33 -1.56
N GLN A 60 0.27 -12.66 -1.54
CA GLN A 60 1.48 -13.37 -1.96
C GLN A 60 1.83 -13.09 -3.42
N LYS A 61 0.84 -13.08 -4.32
CA LYS A 61 1.07 -12.73 -5.73
C LYS A 61 1.61 -11.31 -5.87
N VAL A 62 1.10 -10.36 -5.09
CA VAL A 62 1.60 -8.98 -5.08
C VAL A 62 3.02 -8.92 -4.51
N ALA A 63 3.32 -9.63 -3.42
CA ALA A 63 4.68 -9.68 -2.85
C ALA A 63 5.70 -10.20 -3.89
N VAL A 64 5.36 -11.27 -4.61
CA VAL A 64 6.19 -11.80 -5.72
C VAL A 64 6.38 -10.76 -6.81
N LYS A 65 5.30 -10.07 -7.21
CA LYS A 65 5.34 -8.99 -8.21
C LYS A 65 6.30 -7.87 -7.82
N LEU A 66 6.28 -7.48 -6.55
CA LEU A 66 7.12 -6.43 -5.98
C LEU A 66 8.54 -6.92 -5.60
N LYS A 67 8.81 -8.23 -5.71
CA LYS A 67 10.06 -8.88 -5.28
C LYS A 67 10.38 -8.67 -3.78
N VAL A 68 9.34 -8.66 -2.95
CA VAL A 68 9.41 -8.56 -1.48
C VAL A 68 8.84 -9.81 -0.84
N ASN A 69 9.03 -9.99 0.47
CA ASN A 69 8.57 -11.21 1.13
C ASN A 69 7.07 -11.16 1.45
N LYS A 70 6.59 -10.02 1.96
CA LYS A 70 5.23 -9.88 2.50
C LYS A 70 4.71 -8.48 2.23
N VAL A 71 3.42 -8.38 1.95
CA VAL A 71 2.75 -7.08 1.77
C VAL A 71 1.37 -7.05 2.41
N ILE A 72 0.93 -5.84 2.71
CA ILE A 72 -0.45 -5.53 3.07
C ILE A 72 -0.96 -4.34 2.25
N TYR A 73 -2.27 -4.32 2.03
CA TYR A 73 -2.97 -3.17 1.45
C TYR A 73 -2.85 -1.95 2.36
N LEU A 74 -2.51 -0.80 1.79
CA LEU A 74 -2.45 0.48 2.51
C LEU A 74 -3.57 1.44 2.06
N ALA A 75 -3.71 1.66 0.75
CA ALA A 75 -4.63 2.65 0.18
C ALA A 75 -4.89 2.39 -1.32
N ASP A 76 -5.74 3.20 -1.94
CA ASP A 76 -5.90 3.26 -3.40
C ASP A 76 -5.80 4.70 -3.91
N ILE A 77 -5.37 4.85 -5.16
CA ILE A 77 -5.41 6.12 -5.90
C ILE A 77 -6.53 6.06 -6.94
N HIS A 78 -7.55 6.90 -6.80
CA HIS A 78 -8.68 7.04 -7.74
C HIS A 78 -8.58 8.32 -8.56
N PRO A 79 -9.14 8.39 -9.79
CA PRO A 79 -9.73 7.30 -10.57
C PRO A 79 -8.72 6.38 -11.28
N GLY A 80 -7.41 6.56 -11.07
CA GLY A 80 -6.35 5.76 -11.73
C GLY A 80 -6.27 4.27 -11.34
N TYR A 81 -7.02 3.84 -10.33
CA TYR A 81 -7.05 2.47 -9.80
C TYR A 81 -5.67 1.88 -9.43
N LEU A 82 -4.70 2.72 -9.02
CA LEU A 82 -3.46 2.19 -8.45
C LEU A 82 -3.75 1.69 -7.03
N THR A 83 -3.30 0.48 -6.73
CA THR A 83 -3.34 -0.03 -5.34
C THR A 83 -2.00 0.28 -4.68
N VAL A 84 -2.05 0.84 -3.47
CA VAL A 84 -0.86 1.17 -2.66
C VAL A 84 -0.64 0.08 -1.62
N TRP A 85 0.59 -0.41 -1.53
CA TRP A 85 1.02 -1.51 -0.68
C TRP A 85 2.09 -1.06 0.31
N LEU A 86 2.11 -1.73 1.45
CA LEU A 86 3.18 -1.65 2.44
C LEU A 86 3.87 -3.01 2.53
N ASP A 87 5.19 -3.06 2.35
CA ASP A 87 5.96 -4.29 2.50
C ASP A 87 6.50 -4.50 3.92
N GLU A 88 7.13 -5.65 4.21
CA GLU A 88 7.62 -5.98 5.56
C GLU A 88 8.71 -5.04 6.11
N ARG A 89 9.29 -4.19 5.27
CA ARG A 89 10.31 -3.20 5.62
C ARG A 89 9.72 -1.79 5.76
N GLU A 90 8.39 -1.69 5.79
CA GLU A 90 7.61 -0.45 5.77
C GLU A 90 7.75 0.37 4.48
N GLN A 91 8.24 -0.24 3.40
CA GLN A 91 8.37 0.45 2.13
C GLN A 91 7.02 0.57 1.44
N VAL A 92 6.80 1.72 0.81
CA VAL A 92 5.55 2.05 0.13
C VAL A 92 5.70 1.86 -1.36
N TRP A 93 4.83 1.01 -1.89
CA TRP A 93 4.77 0.65 -3.31
C TRP A 93 3.39 0.98 -3.85
N ALA A 94 3.26 1.18 -5.16
CA ALA A 94 1.98 1.07 -5.83
C ALA A 94 2.11 0.25 -7.10
N ASP A 95 1.03 -0.44 -7.49
CA ASP A 95 1.01 -1.17 -8.75
C ASP A 95 -0.23 -0.87 -9.59
N TYR A 96 -0.04 -0.97 -10.90
CA TYR A 96 -1.11 -0.95 -11.90
C TYR A 96 -0.69 -1.77 -13.11
N ASP A 97 -1.47 -2.79 -13.45
CA ASP A 97 -1.20 -3.71 -14.57
C ASP A 97 0.24 -4.29 -14.51
N ASN A 98 1.14 -3.88 -15.41
CA ASN A 98 2.53 -4.33 -15.46
C ASN A 98 3.55 -3.33 -14.88
N LEU A 99 3.07 -2.24 -14.28
CA LEU A 99 3.90 -1.21 -13.67
C LEU A 99 3.88 -1.30 -12.15
N VAL A 100 5.05 -1.10 -11.56
CA VAL A 100 5.26 -0.97 -10.13
C VAL A 100 6.01 0.32 -9.87
N TYR A 101 5.57 1.06 -8.86
CA TYR A 101 6.13 2.33 -8.43
C TYR A 101 6.63 2.20 -6.99
N TYR A 102 7.85 2.66 -6.74
CA TYR A 102 8.39 2.81 -5.39
C TYR A 102 8.24 4.27 -4.94
N TYR A 103 7.70 4.47 -3.74
CA TYR A 103 7.44 5.80 -3.20
C TYR A 103 8.23 6.13 -1.94
N GLY A 104 8.78 5.16 -1.21
CA GLY A 104 9.55 5.50 -0.03
C GLY A 104 9.87 4.33 0.87
N SER A 105 10.82 4.55 1.77
CA SER A 105 11.32 3.55 2.73
C SER A 105 10.51 3.48 4.02
N ASP A 106 9.51 4.36 4.19
CA ASP A 106 8.59 4.37 5.33
C ASP A 106 7.23 4.92 4.89
N ILE A 107 6.21 4.69 5.72
CA ILE A 107 4.82 5.09 5.43
C ILE A 107 4.69 6.60 5.19
N PHE A 108 5.32 7.44 6.01
CA PHE A 108 5.12 8.89 5.91
C PHE A 108 5.79 9.47 4.66
N SER A 109 7.06 9.11 4.43
CA SER A 109 7.76 9.56 3.21
C SER A 109 7.08 9.03 1.95
N GLY A 110 6.63 7.78 1.97
CA GLY A 110 5.88 7.17 0.87
C GLY A 110 4.58 7.91 0.57
N VAL A 111 3.76 8.19 1.58
CA VAL A 111 2.51 8.95 1.40
C VAL A 111 2.79 10.38 0.91
N GLN A 112 3.80 11.06 1.46
CA GLN A 112 4.19 12.39 1.02
C GLN A 112 4.64 12.41 -0.45
N ASN A 113 5.42 11.41 -0.87
CA ASN A 113 5.86 11.26 -2.24
C ASN A 113 4.68 10.97 -3.20
N ILE A 114 3.72 10.13 -2.80
CA ILE A 114 2.48 9.93 -3.56
C ILE A 114 1.72 11.26 -3.72
N VAL A 115 1.52 11.99 -2.62
CA VAL A 115 0.82 13.30 -2.62
C VAL A 115 1.51 14.33 -3.50
N SER A 116 2.84 14.31 -3.53
CA SER A 116 3.65 15.25 -4.31
C SER A 116 3.85 14.81 -5.77
N GLY A 117 3.31 13.64 -6.18
CA GLY A 117 3.56 13.06 -7.50
C GLY A 117 5.01 12.63 -7.73
N ASN A 118 5.79 12.46 -6.66
CA ASN A 118 7.21 12.12 -6.71
C ASN A 118 7.38 10.59 -6.69
N VAL A 119 7.63 9.99 -7.86
CA VAL A 119 7.96 8.57 -7.97
C VAL A 119 9.46 8.39 -7.84
N LEU A 120 9.90 7.58 -6.88
CA LEU A 120 11.34 7.35 -6.64
C LEU A 120 11.93 6.31 -7.60
N GLU A 121 11.17 5.26 -7.90
CA GLU A 121 11.56 4.24 -8.87
C GLU A 121 10.33 3.71 -9.62
N THR A 122 10.50 3.35 -10.89
CA THR A 122 9.48 2.68 -11.71
C THR A 122 10.05 1.39 -12.27
N ILE A 123 9.36 0.28 -12.04
CA ILE A 123 9.72 -1.04 -12.54
C ILE A 123 8.65 -1.47 -13.55
N ASN A 124 9.07 -1.77 -14.77
CA ASN A 124 8.22 -2.33 -15.81
C ASN A 124 8.40 -3.86 -15.86
N LEU A 125 7.31 -4.59 -15.68
CA LEU A 125 7.33 -6.05 -15.53
C LEU A 125 7.16 -6.79 -16.86
N VAL A 126 7.12 -6.09 -18.00
CA VAL A 126 7.10 -6.72 -19.32
C VAL A 126 8.33 -7.63 -19.46
N SER A 127 8.05 -8.92 -19.58
CA SER A 127 9.04 -9.96 -19.82
C SER A 127 9.75 -9.73 -21.15
N ASN A 128 11.08 -9.65 -21.12
CA ASN A 128 11.95 -9.88 -22.27
C ASN A 128 11.86 -11.36 -22.72
N ASN A 129 10.70 -11.78 -23.20
CA ASN A 129 10.47 -13.11 -23.77
C ASN A 129 10.05 -13.02 -25.23
N GLU A 130 10.83 -12.30 -26.05
CA GLU A 130 10.93 -12.55 -27.49
C GLU A 130 12.33 -12.11 -27.96
N ARG A 131 13.31 -13.02 -27.91
CA ARG A 131 14.48 -13.05 -28.80
C ARG A 131 15.10 -14.43 -28.84
#